data_AF-A0A916DKQ7-F1
#
_entry.id   AF-A0A916DKQ7-F1
#
_cell.length_a   1.000
_cell.length_b   1.000
_cell.length_c   1.000
_cell.angle_alpha   90.00
_cell.angle_beta   90.00
_cell.angle_gamma   90.00
#
_symmetry.space_group_name_H-M   'P 1'
#
loop_
_entity.id
_entity.type
_entity.pdbx_description
1 polymer ?
#
loop_
_entity_poly.entity_id
_entity_poly.type
_entity_poly.pdbx_seq_one_letter_code
_entity_poly.pdbx_strand_id
1 'polypeptide(L)' 'MQRVTVIDYGIGNLLSVARAFEHCGASVLLTDDVRKIA' A
#
# COMPACT_ATOMS: atom_id res chain seq x y z
N MET A 1 -7.88 -5.57 12.28
CA MET A 1 -7.50 -5.43 10.86
C MET A 1 -6.88 -4.07 10.69
N GLN A 2 -5.59 -3.99 10.33
CA GLN A 2 -4.89 -2.71 10.15
C GLN A 2 -5.05 -2.19 8.73
N ARG A 3 -5.12 -0.87 8.56
CA ARG A 3 -5.12 -0.21 7.25
C ARG A 3 -3.72 0.32 6.96
N VAL A 4 -3.16 -0.05 5.82
CA VAL A 4 -1.81 0.33 5.39
C VAL A 4 -1.92 1.08 4.08
N THR A 5 -1.40 2.30 4.02
CA THR A 5 -1.25 3.03 2.75
C THR A 5 0.19 2.85 2.25
N VAL A 6 0.36 2.27 1.07
CA VAL A 6 1.63 2.20 0.36
C VAL A 6 1.65 3.34 -0.64
N ILE A 7 2.67 4.19 -0.55
CA ILE A 7 2.82 5.31 -1.48
C ILE A 7 3.37 4.77 -2.79
N ASP A 8 2.64 5.00 -3.88
CA ASP A 8 3.13 4.76 -5.23
C ASP A 8 3.94 5.96 -5.70
N TYR A 9 5.25 5.78 -5.82
CA TYR A 9 6.18 6.77 -6.34
C TYR A 9 6.82 6.31 -7.66
N GLY A 10 6.24 5.31 -8.33
CA GLY A 10 6.54 4.92 -9.70
C GLY A 10 7.73 3.98 -9.91
N ILE A 11 8.39 3.50 -8.85
CA ILE A 11 9.55 2.59 -8.95
C ILE A 11 9.53 1.48 -7.88
N GLY A 12 10.29 0.41 -8.13
CA GLY A 12 10.48 -0.70 -7.18
C GLY A 12 9.48 -1.84 -7.35
N ASN A 13 9.19 -2.55 -6.26
CA ASN A 13 8.38 -3.77 -6.24
C ASN A 13 7.07 -3.60 -5.45
N LEU A 14 6.44 -2.42 -5.56
CA LEU A 14 5.31 -2.00 -4.72
C LEU A 14 4.11 -2.95 -4.75
N LEU A 15 3.86 -3.62 -5.88
CA LEU A 15 2.82 -4.65 -5.96
C LEU A 15 3.13 -5.86 -5.07
N SER A 16 4.39 -6.30 -5.00
CA SER A 16 4.82 -7.38 -4.12
C SER A 16 4.73 -6.98 -2.64
N VAL A 17 5.10 -5.74 -2.32
CA VAL A 17 4.98 -5.17 -0.97
C VAL A 17 3.53 -5.09 -0.52
N ALA A 18 2.63 -4.57 -1.37
CA ALA A 18 1.20 -4.50 -1.09
C ALA A 18 0.62 -5.90 -0.78
N ARG A 19 0.94 -6.89 -1.63
CA ARG A 19 0.50 -8.28 -1.42
C ARG A 19 1.04 -8.91 -0.14
N ALA A 20 2.27 -8.58 0.27
CA ALA A 20 2.82 -9.07 1.52
C ALA A 20 2.03 -8.55 2.73
N PHE A 21 1.65 -7.28 2.73
CA PHE A 21 0.77 -6.73 3.76
C PHE A 21 -0.63 -7.35 3.76
N GLU A 22 -1.22 -7.57 2.57
CA GLU A 22 -2.50 -8.28 2.44
C GLU A 22 -2.43 -9.71 2.99
N HIS A 23 -1.33 -10.43 2.71
CA HIS A 23 -1.10 -11.78 3.24
C HIS A 23 -1.01 -11.79 4.78
N CYS A 24 -0.49 -10.72 5.38
CA CYS A 24 -0.49 -10.53 6.83
C CYS A 24 -1.85 -10.07 7.40
N GLY A 25 -2.90 -9.96 6.58
CA GLY A 25 -4.25 -9.58 7.00
C GLY A 25 -4.48 -8.07 7.12
N ALA A 26 -3.64 -7.24 6.48
CA ALA A 26 -3.89 -5.80 6.37
C ALA A 26 -4.81 -5.47 5.18
N SER A 27 -5.57 -4.39 5.32
CA SER A 27 -6.25 -3.75 4.19
C SER A 27 -5.30 -2.72 3.60
N VAL A 28 -4.90 -2.90 2.33
CA VAL A 28 -3.86 -2.07 1.70
C VAL A 28 -4.46 -1.09 0.70
N LEU A 29 -3.98 0.14 0.72
CA LEU A 29 -4.20 1.15 -0.31
C LEU A 29 -2.87 1.49 -0.97
N LEU A 30 -2.65 1.09 -2.22
CA LEU A 30 -1.54 1.56 -3.04
C LEU A 30 -1.98 2.81 -3.80
N THR A 31 -1.34 3.96 -3.58
CA THR A 31 -1.73 5.22 -4.24
C THR A 31 -0.61 6.25 -4.27
N ASP A 32 -0.62 7.07 -5.32
CA ASP A 32 0.18 8.30 -5.49
C ASP A 32 -0.59 9.58 -5.12
N ASP A 33 -1.89 9.48 -4.77
CA ASP A 33 -2.74 10.62 -4.46
C ASP A 33 -2.55 11.06 -3.00
N VAL A 34 -1.92 12.22 -2.82
CA VAL A 34 -1.68 12.83 -1.51
C VAL A 34 -2.95 12.98 -0.67
N ARG A 35 -4.12 13.17 -1.29
CA ARG A 35 -5.40 13.36 -0.57
C ARG A 35 -5.89 12.07 0.08
N LYS A 36 -5.30 10.93 -0.26
CA LYS A 36 -5.63 9.61 0.29
C LYS A 36 -4.61 9.13 1.33
N ILE A 37 -3.56 9.91 1.59
CA ILE A 37 -2.56 9.65 2.63
C ILE A 37 -3.00 10.40 3.89
N ALA A 38 -3.20 9.68 5.00
CA ALA A 38 -3.72 10.19 6.27
C ALA A 38 -2.79 9.85 7.43
#